data_AF-A0A832BX12-F1
#
_entry.id   AF-A0A832BX12-F1
#
_cell.length_a   1.000
_cell.length_b   1.000
_cell.length_c   1.000
_cell.angle_alpha   90.00
_cell.angle_beta   90.00
_cell.angle_gamma   90.00
#
_symmetry.space_group_name_H-M   'P 1'
#
loop_
_entity.id
_entity.type
_entity.pdbx_description
1 polymer ?
#
loop_
_entity_poly.entity_id
_entity_poly.type
_entity_poly.pdbx_seq_one_letter_code
_entity_poly.pdbx_strand_id
1 'polypeptide(L)' 'MPHKLRKIRRKRGSRTCGYGRVGQHRKSGSKGYRKAGRHKHGWTYVIRYEP' A
#
# COMPACT_ATOMS: atom_id res chain seq x y z
N MET A 1 15.26 -16.82 -3.50
CA MET A 1 14.84 -15.71 -2.59
C MET A 1 15.28 -16.02 -1.16
N PRO A 2 16.19 -15.24 -0.54
CA PRO A 2 16.68 -15.52 0.81
C PRO A 2 15.54 -15.37 1.83
N HIS A 3 14.91 -16.48 2.19
CA HIS A 3 13.74 -16.51 3.07
C HIS A 3 14.05 -15.94 4.47
N LYS A 4 15.33 -16.00 4.89
CA LYS A 4 15.83 -15.54 6.19
C LYS A 4 15.66 -14.02 6.40
N LEU A 5 15.84 -13.20 5.36
CA LEU A 5 15.81 -11.74 5.47
C LEU A 5 14.41 -11.12 5.27
N ARG A 6 13.38 -11.94 5.01
CA ARG A 6 12.03 -11.42 4.80
C ARG A 6 11.47 -10.87 6.11
N LYS A 7 11.00 -9.61 6.09
CA LYS A 7 10.32 -8.95 7.21
C LYS A 7 9.19 -9.78 7.85
N ILE A 8 8.56 -10.67 7.08
CA ILE A 8 7.46 -11.51 7.54
C ILE A 8 7.86 -12.42 8.69
N ARG A 9 9.12 -12.91 8.74
CA ARG A 9 9.58 -13.81 9.81
C ARG A 9 9.50 -13.11 11.18
N ARG A 10 10.01 -11.88 11.26
CA ARG A 10 9.93 -11.05 12.47
C ARG A 10 8.50 -10.65 12.84
N LYS A 11 7.61 -10.58 11.85
CA LYS A 11 6.22 -10.12 12.05
C LYS A 11 5.23 -11.27 12.34
N ARG A 12 5.65 -12.54 12.35
CA ARG A 12 4.78 -13.65 12.78
C ARG A 12 4.37 -13.45 14.24
N GLY A 13 3.11 -13.70 14.58
CA GLY A 13 2.56 -13.40 15.90
C GLY A 13 2.16 -11.93 16.12
N SER A 14 2.55 -11.00 15.23
CA SER A 14 2.04 -9.63 15.28
C SER A 14 0.62 -9.56 14.71
N ARG A 15 -0.29 -8.87 15.43
CA ARG A 15 -1.72 -8.82 15.10
C ARG A 15 -2.03 -8.28 13.70
N THR A 16 -1.26 -7.31 13.21
CA THR A 16 -1.59 -6.57 11.96
C THR A 16 -0.54 -6.73 10.87
N CYS A 17 0.54 -7.47 11.12
CA CYS A 17 1.70 -7.53 10.23
C CYS A 17 2.25 -6.13 9.83
N GLY A 18 1.98 -5.11 10.64
CA GLY A 18 2.37 -3.71 10.41
C GLY A 18 1.49 -2.95 9.41
N TYR A 19 0.27 -3.40 9.13
CA TYR A 19 -0.70 -2.68 8.31
C TYR A 19 -1.63 -1.75 9.10
N GLY A 20 -1.31 -1.48 10.37
CA GLY A 20 -2.14 -0.65 11.25
C GLY A 20 -3.38 -1.36 11.78
N ARG A 21 -4.01 -0.78 12.81
CA ARG A 21 -5.24 -1.31 13.42
C ARG A 21 -6.49 -0.95 12.62
N VAL A 22 -6.52 0.24 12.02
CA VAL A 22 -7.65 0.83 11.29
C VAL A 22 -7.25 1.00 9.83
N GLY A 23 -8.18 0.75 8.89
CA GLY A 23 -7.93 0.91 7.46
C GLY A 23 -6.99 -0.13 6.83
N GLN A 24 -6.87 -1.31 7.46
CA GLN A 24 -6.00 -2.45 7.11
C GLN A 24 -5.75 -2.67 5.60
N HIS A 25 -4.71 -3.42 5.26
CA HIS A 25 -4.43 -3.80 3.86
C HIS A 25 -5.58 -4.60 3.24
N ARG A 26 -6.39 -3.92 2.42
CA ARG A 26 -7.50 -4.48 1.63
C ARG A 26 -7.12 -4.49 0.14
N LYS A 27 -8.04 -4.94 -0.71
CA LYS A 27 -7.90 -4.99 -2.17
C LYS A 27 -7.90 -3.56 -2.78
N SER A 28 -8.25 -3.48 -4.06
CA SER A 28 -8.25 -2.27 -4.88
C SER A 28 -9.00 -1.06 -4.31
N GLY A 29 -10.03 -1.27 -3.48
CA GLY A 29 -10.76 -0.15 -2.85
C GLY A 29 -9.88 0.77 -1.98
N SER A 30 -8.75 0.28 -1.47
CA SER A 30 -7.84 1.08 -0.62
C SER A 30 -6.77 1.88 -1.39
N LYS A 31 -6.53 1.57 -2.67
CA LYS A 31 -5.42 2.14 -3.45
C LYS A 31 -5.81 2.61 -4.86
N GLY A 32 -6.91 2.08 -5.41
CA GLY A 32 -7.23 2.18 -6.83
C GLY A 32 -6.46 1.16 -7.69
N TYR A 33 -6.94 0.94 -8.91
CA TYR A 33 -6.23 0.17 -9.94
C TYR A 33 -5.12 1.03 -10.60
N ARG A 34 -4.51 0.57 -11.70
CA ARG A 34 -3.42 1.30 -12.37
C ARG A 34 -3.87 2.69 -12.83
N LYS A 35 -3.18 3.72 -12.30
CA LYS A 35 -3.35 5.15 -12.67
C LYS A 35 -4.80 5.67 -12.59
N ALA A 36 -5.66 5.01 -11.82
CA ALA A 36 -7.05 5.43 -11.65
C ALA A 36 -7.12 6.80 -10.96
N GLY A 37 -8.08 7.63 -11.38
CA GLY A 37 -8.31 8.93 -10.75
C GLY A 37 -7.24 10.00 -11.03
N ARG A 38 -6.28 9.75 -11.91
CA ARG A 38 -5.23 10.75 -12.24
C ARG A 38 -5.77 12.06 -12.78
N HIS A 39 -6.96 12.11 -13.39
CA HIS A 39 -7.63 13.35 -13.80
C HIS A 39 -8.78 13.76 -12.84
N LYS A 40 -8.84 13.16 -11.64
CA LYS A 40 -9.86 13.40 -10.60
C LYS A 40 -9.18 13.42 -9.21
N HIS A 41 -9.51 12.47 -8.34
CA HIS A 41 -9.04 12.40 -6.94
C HIS A 41 -7.55 12.08 -6.76
N GLY A 42 -6.83 11.72 -7.82
CA GLY A 42 -5.38 11.46 -7.83
C GLY A 42 -4.56 12.49 -8.63
N TRP A 43 -5.17 13.60 -9.05
CA TRP A 43 -4.52 14.65 -9.86
C TRP A 43 -3.38 15.36 -9.13
N THR A 44 -3.45 15.45 -7.80
CA THR A 44 -2.38 16.03 -6.96
C THR A 44 -1.03 15.34 -7.15
N TYR A 45 -1.02 14.02 -7.37
CA TYR A 45 0.20 13.28 -7.67
C TYR A 45 0.78 13.65 -9.04
N VAL A 46 -0.09 13.82 -10.04
CA VAL A 46 0.32 14.14 -11.42
C VAL A 46 0.99 15.50 -11.46
N ILE A 47 0.33 16.55 -10.96
CA ILE A 47 0.92 17.90 -10.93
C ILE A 47 2.27 17.94 -10.22
N ARG A 48 2.43 17.16 -9.14
CA ARG A 48 3.65 17.21 -8.31
C ARG A 48 4.82 16.42 -8.90
N TYR A 49 4.58 15.25 -9.46
CA TYR A 49 5.64 14.28 -9.78
C TYR A 49 5.67 13.85 -11.25
N GLU A 50 4.58 14.06 -11.99
CA GLU A 50 4.47 13.74 -13.42
C GLU A 50 3.75 14.86 -14.18
N PRO A 51 4.26 16.12 -14.14
CA PRO A 51 3.66 17.24 -14.86
C PRO A 51 3.70 17.06 -16.39
#